data_AF-A0A3M8V8Q2-F1
#
_entry.id   AF-A0A3M8V8Q2-F1
#
_cell.length_a   1.000
_cell.length_b   1.000
_cell.length_c   1.000
_cell.angle_alpha   90.00
_cell.angle_beta   90.00
_cell.angle_gamma   90.00
#
_symmetry.space_group_name_H-M   'P 1'
#
loop_
_entity.id
_entity.type
_entity.pdbx_description
1 polymer ?
#
loop_
_entity_poly.entity_id
_entity_poly.type
_entity_poly.pdbx_seq_one_letter_code
_entity_poly.pdbx_strand_id
1 'polypeptide(L)'
;MAEQTLETVESAAPAGTRVPTVVADDVHIVYRVNGGPRGKGSATAALSRMLRRKSAPGMGEVHAVRGVTFVAYRGESIGLIGSNGSG
;
A
#
# COMPACT_ATOMS: atom_id res chain seq x y z
N MET A 1 20.31 17.91 -31.03
CA MET A 1 20.97 18.88 -30.14
C MET A 1 20.05 19.13 -28.95
N ALA A 2 20.14 18.28 -27.92
CA ALA A 2 19.74 18.53 -26.53
C ALA A 2 19.81 17.18 -25.79
N GLU A 3 21.03 16.76 -25.42
CA GLU A 3 21.19 15.77 -24.36
C GLU A 3 21.15 16.52 -23.04
N GLN A 4 20.12 16.25 -22.23
CA GLN A 4 20.04 16.74 -20.86
C GLN A 4 20.52 15.62 -19.94
N THR A 5 21.81 15.67 -19.61
CA THR A 5 22.43 14.83 -18.59
C THR A 5 21.88 15.26 -17.22
N LEU A 6 21.05 14.41 -16.62
CA LEU A 6 20.59 14.58 -15.25
C LEU A 6 21.74 14.18 -14.32
N GLU A 7 22.40 15.17 -13.73
CA GLU A 7 23.37 14.94 -12.66
C GLU A 7 22.63 14.40 -11.43
N THR A 8 22.83 13.12 -11.15
CA THR A 8 22.45 12.53 -9.86
C THR A 8 23.41 13.04 -8.82
N VAL A 9 22.93 13.94 -7.95
CA VAL A 9 23.68 14.45 -6.81
C VAL A 9 23.72 13.35 -5.75
N GLU A 10 24.68 12.44 -5.83
CA GLU A 10 24.96 11.49 -4.75
C GLU A 10 25.76 12.22 -3.66
N SER A 11 25.03 12.77 -2.68
CA SER A 11 25.65 13.35 -1.48
C SER A 11 26.21 12.22 -0.62
N ALA A 12 27.47 11.86 -0.88
CA ALA A 12 28.22 10.91 -0.06
C ALA A 12 28.54 11.55 1.31
N ALA A 13 27.66 11.34 2.29
CA ALA A 13 27.94 11.66 3.68
C ALA A 13 29.11 10.81 4.22
N PRO A 14 29.97 11.37 5.10
CA PRO A 14 31.19 10.72 5.56
C PRO A 14 30.88 9.38 6.25
N ALA A 15 31.79 8.41 6.12
CA ALA A 15 31.70 7.05 6.65
C ALA A 15 31.82 7.00 8.20
N GLY A 16 31.01 7.78 8.91
CA GLY A 16 30.68 7.53 10.30
C GLY A 16 29.69 6.37 10.41
N THR A 17 29.60 5.74 11.58
CA THR A 17 28.62 4.69 11.87
C THR A 17 27.22 5.22 11.60
N ARG A 18 26.66 4.91 10.42
CA ARG A 18 25.29 5.31 10.07
C ARG A 18 24.36 4.59 11.04
N VAL A 19 23.63 5.34 11.85
CA VAL A 19 22.69 4.77 12.83
C VAL A 19 21.35 4.55 12.13
N PRO A 20 20.94 3.30 11.83
CA PRO A 20 19.64 3.04 11.26
C PRO A 20 18.55 3.47 12.25
N THR A 21 17.54 4.18 11.77
CA THR A 21 16.43 4.69 12.60
C THR A 21 15.09 4.11 12.17
N VAL A 22 14.89 3.90 10.86
CA VAL A 22 13.73 3.19 10.31
C VAL A 22 14.23 2.04 9.45
N VAL A 23 13.71 0.85 9.69
CA VAL A 23 13.96 -0.34 8.88
C VAL A 23 12.60 -0.94 8.53
N ALA A 24 12.24 -0.88 7.24
CA ALA A 24 11.13 -1.63 6.68
C ALA A 24 11.70 -2.84 5.95
N ASP A 25 11.22 -4.03 6.28
CA ASP A 25 11.62 -5.28 5.64
C ASP A 25 10.37 -6.05 5.24
N ASP A 26 10.19 -6.24 3.93
CA ASP A 26 9.08 -6.93 3.26
C ASP A 26 7.70 -6.58 3.85
N VAL A 27 7.39 -5.28 3.97
CA VAL A 27 6.14 -4.82 4.57
C VAL A 27 4.97 -4.94 3.59
N HIS A 28 3.87 -5.55 4.05
CA HIS A 28 2.59 -5.66 3.33
C HIS A 28 1.44 -5.13 4.19
N ILE A 29 0.54 -4.34 3.59
CA ILE A 29 -0.68 -3.86 4.26
C ILE A 29 -1.88 -4.22 3.41
N VAL A 30 -2.83 -4.94 4.01
CA VAL A 30 -4.09 -5.33 3.36
C VAL A 30 -5.24 -4.82 4.21
N TYR A 31 -6.09 -4.00 3.61
CA TYR A 31 -7.34 -3.55 4.21
C TYR A 31 -8.48 -4.46 3.80
N ARG A 32 -9.31 -4.84 4.77
CA ARG A 32 -10.58 -5.52 4.51
C ARG A 32 -11.66 -4.45 4.44
N VAL A 33 -12.27 -4.30 3.27
CA VAL A 33 -13.35 -3.35 3.06
C VAL A 33 -14.69 -4.09 3.09
N ASN A 34 -15.59 -3.61 3.95
CA ASN A 34 -16.96 -4.08 3.98
C ASN A 34 -17.74 -3.36 2.89
N GLY A 35 -17.68 -3.87 1.67
CA GLY A 35 -18.61 -3.48 0.63
C GLY A 35 -19.98 -4.08 0.94
N GLY A 36 -20.95 -3.26 1.34
CA GLY A 36 -22.34 -3.68 1.31
C GLY A 36 -22.71 -4.25 -0.07
N PRO A 37 -23.75 -5.09 -0.19
CA PRO A 37 -24.07 -5.78 -1.43
C PRO A 37 -24.16 -4.77 -2.59
N ARG A 38 -23.27 -4.88 -3.58
CA ARG A 38 -23.38 -4.12 -4.83
C ARG A 38 -24.60 -4.65 -5.59
N GLY A 39 -25.73 -4.00 -5.39
CA GLY A 39 -26.97 -4.27 -6.09
C GLY A 39 -28.18 -4.02 -5.19
N LYS A 40 -29.26 -3.45 -5.76
CA LYS A 40 -30.60 -3.39 -5.15
C LYS A 40 -31.06 -4.83 -4.85
N GLY A 41 -30.67 -5.37 -3.70
CA GLY A 41 -30.98 -6.72 -3.29
C GLY A 41 -32.44 -6.80 -2.85
N SER A 42 -33.30 -7.32 -3.72
CA SER A 42 -34.68 -7.67 -3.36
C SER A 42 -34.69 -8.59 -2.12
N ALA A 43 -35.68 -8.45 -1.24
CA ALA A 43 -35.89 -9.30 -0.08
C ALA A 43 -35.87 -10.81 -0.44
N THR A 44 -36.33 -11.17 -1.64
CA THR A 44 -36.26 -12.54 -2.19
C THR A 44 -34.83 -13.04 -2.38
N ALA A 45 -33.88 -12.17 -2.76
CA ALA A 45 -32.47 -12.52 -2.92
C ALA A 45 -31.75 -12.69 -1.58
N ALA A 46 -32.24 -12.05 -0.50
CA ALA A 46 -31.74 -12.27 0.87
C ALA A 46 -32.22 -13.63 1.41
N LEU A 47 -33.50 -13.97 1.26
CA LEU A 47 -34.07 -15.25 1.70
C LEU A 47 -33.42 -16.45 0.98
N SER A 48 -33.24 -16.34 -0.34
CA SER A 48 -32.56 -17.39 -1.13
C SER A 48 -31.09 -17.61 -0.70
N ARG A 49 -30.40 -16.56 -0.20
CA ARG A 49 -29.04 -16.67 0.36
C ARG A 49 -29.02 -17.37 1.71
N MET A 50 -29.99 -17.09 2.58
CA MET A 50 -30.11 -17.77 3.87
C MET A 50 -30.36 -19.27 3.69
N LEU A 51 -31.26 -19.64 2.77
CA LEU A 51 -31.53 -21.05 2.46
C LEU A 51 -30.33 -21.77 1.85
N ARG A 52 -29.52 -21.08 1.03
CA ARG A 52 -28.36 -21.67 0.35
C ARG A 52 -27.04 -21.59 1.14
N ARG A 53 -27.05 -21.09 2.37
CA ARG A 53 -25.88 -20.98 3.28
C ARG A 53 -24.62 -20.41 2.59
N LYS A 54 -24.80 -19.47 1.66
CA LYS A 54 -23.71 -18.92 0.84
C LYS A 54 -23.12 -17.70 1.57
N SER A 55 -21.80 -17.71 1.77
CA SER A 55 -21.06 -16.67 2.51
C SER A 55 -21.36 -15.26 1.98
N ALA A 56 -21.39 -14.28 2.88
CA ALA A 56 -21.84 -12.92 2.57
C ALA A 56 -21.00 -12.30 1.42
N PRO A 57 -21.61 -11.94 0.27
CA PRO A 57 -20.91 -11.22 -0.77
C PRO A 57 -20.68 -9.79 -0.28
N GLY A 58 -19.43 -9.38 -0.10
CA GLY A 58 -19.16 -7.99 0.27
C GLY A 58 -17.78 -7.66 0.85
N MET A 59 -17.03 -8.64 1.35
CA MET A 59 -15.70 -8.35 1.88
C MET A 59 -14.68 -8.31 0.74
N GLY A 60 -14.28 -7.10 0.35
CA GLY A 60 -13.15 -6.90 -0.56
C GLY A 60 -11.85 -6.81 0.24
N GLU A 61 -10.77 -7.34 -0.31
CA GLU A 61 -9.42 -7.09 0.18
C GLU A 61 -8.75 -6.07 -0.74
N VAL A 62 -8.24 -4.99 -0.16
CA VAL A 62 -7.49 -3.95 -0.86
C VAL A 62 -6.06 -4.01 -0.34
N HIS A 63 -5.13 -4.33 -1.23
CA HIS A 63 -3.71 -4.24 -0.91
C HIS A 63 -3.29 -2.79 -1.04
N ALA A 64 -2.97 -2.19 0.09
CA ALA A 64 -2.46 -0.83 0.19
C ALA A 64 -1.00 -0.80 -0.28
N VAL A 65 -0.13 -1.55 0.40
CA VAL A 65 1.27 -1.71 -0.01
C VAL A 65 1.67 -3.17 -0.06
N ARG A 66 2.61 -3.49 -0.95
CA ARG A 66 3.17 -4.84 -1.14
C ARG A 66 4.69 -4.77 -1.20
N GLY A 67 5.36 -5.50 -0.31
CA GLY A 67 6.81 -5.72 -0.36
C GLY A 67 7.64 -4.45 -0.22
N VAL A 68 7.30 -3.58 0.73
CA VAL A 68 8.06 -2.36 0.97
C VAL A 68 9.29 -2.69 1.84
N THR A 69 10.49 -2.50 1.28
CA THR A 69 11.77 -2.68 1.96
C THR A 69 12.65 -1.46 1.78
N PHE A 70 13.05 -0.81 2.88
CA PHE A 70 14.02 0.29 2.88
C PHE A 70 14.61 0.51 4.28
N VAL A 71 15.76 1.19 4.34
CA VAL A 71 16.37 1.66 5.58
C VAL A 71 16.56 3.17 5.50
N ALA A 72 16.17 3.89 6.54
CA ALA A 72 16.51 5.29 6.71
C ALA A 72 17.37 5.49 7.96
N TYR A 73 18.38 6.32 7.82
CA TYR A 73 19.39 6.60 8.84
C TYR A 73 19.12 7.92 9.55
N ARG A 74 19.76 8.09 10.70
CA ARG A 74 19.63 9.30 11.51
C ARG A 74 19.99 10.55 10.69
N GLY A 75 19.06 11.50 10.63
CA GLY A 75 19.24 12.78 9.93
C GLY A 75 18.80 12.76 8.46
N GLU A 76 18.45 11.61 7.91
CA GLU A 76 17.84 11.54 6.58
C GLU A 76 16.39 11.99 6.59
N SER A 77 15.95 12.56 5.47
CA SER A 77 14.56 12.95 5.24
C SER A 77 13.93 12.03 4.20
N ILE A 78 12.74 11.51 4.48
CA ILE A 78 11.99 10.64 3.56
C ILE A 78 10.85 11.45 2.94
N GLY A 79 10.85 11.55 1.61
CA GLY A 79 9.72 12.05 0.84
C GLY A 79 8.90 10.89 0.28
N LEU A 80 7.58 10.91 0.51
CA LEU A 80 6.64 9.99 -0.12
C LEU A 80 5.95 10.72 -1.27
N ILE A 81 6.06 10.18 -2.49
CA ILE A 81 5.41 10.72 -3.70
C ILE A 81 4.72 9.59 -4.43
N GLY A 82 3.50 9.86 -4.92
CA GLY A 82 2.71 8.90 -5.67
C GLY A 82 1.38 9.49 -6.09
N SER A 83 0.70 8.82 -7.03
CA SER A 83 -0.67 9.14 -7.40
C SER A 83 -1.64 8.79 -6.27
N ASN A 84 -2.85 9.34 -6.31
CA ASN A 84 -3.91 9.00 -5.36
C ASN A 84 -4.18 7.49 -5.36
N GLY A 85 -4.05 6.85 -4.19
CA GLY A 85 -4.28 5.41 -4.00
C GLY A 85 -3.10 4.51 -4.40
N SER A 86 -1.88 5.07 -4.55
CA SER A 86 -0.67 4.30 -4.87
C SER A 86 -0.08 3.50 -3.70
N GLY A 87 -0.56 3.75 -2.48
CA GLY A 87 -0.17 3.07 -1.25
C GLY A 87 -1.32 3.06 -0.25
#